data_AF-A0A531B121-F1
#
_entry.id   AF-A0A531B121-F1
#
_cell.length_a   1.000
_cell.length_b   1.000
_cell.length_c   1.000
_cell.angle_alpha   90.00
_cell.angle_beta   90.00
_cell.angle_gamma   90.00
#
_symmetry.space_group_name_H-M   'P 1'
#
loop_
_entity.id
_entity.type
_entity.pdbx_description
1 polymer ?
#
loop_
_entity_poly.entity_id
_entity_poly.type
_entity_poly.pdbx_seq_one_letter_code
_entity_poly.pdbx_strand_id
1 'polypeptide(L)'
;VGATLTPFADTFKGLPTEGYYTPEKEKIRVAVNEWIRTGGGFDGVVDFDQVMEDPAKPGYLRDDYDCGDNLHPNDAGYKAMADAVDLDVLLGSAK
;
A
#
# COMPACT_ATOMS: atom_id res chain seq x y z
N VAL A 1 10.10 -9.92 -7.46
CA VAL A 1 8.90 -9.06 -7.41
C VAL A 1 8.95 -8.17 -6.18
N GLY A 2 8.74 -6.86 -6.33
CA GLY A 2 8.61 -5.89 -5.24
C GLY A 2 7.14 -5.46 -5.07
N ALA A 3 6.85 -4.73 -4.00
CA ALA A 3 5.51 -4.17 -3.76
C ALA A 3 5.58 -2.78 -3.14
N THR A 4 4.67 -1.89 -3.55
CA THR A 4 4.62 -0.51 -3.00
C THR A 4 4.07 -0.49 -1.57
N LEU A 5 4.46 0.53 -0.80
CA LEU A 5 3.94 0.81 0.53
C LEU A 5 2.53 1.38 0.42
N THR A 6 1.59 0.86 1.20
CA THR A 6 0.20 1.31 1.23
C THR A 6 0.07 2.73 1.80
N PRO A 7 -1.03 3.45 1.50
CA PRO A 7 -1.34 4.71 2.15
C PRO A 7 -1.47 4.54 3.67
N PHE A 8 -1.18 5.60 4.43
CA PHE A 8 -1.14 5.56 5.90
C PHE A 8 -1.52 6.90 6.55
N ALA A 9 -2.21 7.79 5.82
CA ALA A 9 -2.62 9.08 6.36
C ALA A 9 -3.47 8.91 7.61
N ASP A 10 -3.22 9.75 8.62
CA ASP A 10 -3.91 9.71 9.91
C ASP A 10 -3.80 8.36 10.65
N THR A 11 -2.74 7.57 10.42
CA THR A 11 -2.43 6.35 11.20
C THR A 11 -2.60 6.60 12.70
N PHE A 12 -3.41 5.74 13.34
CA PHE A 12 -3.75 5.76 14.76
C PHE A 12 -4.44 7.03 15.27
N LYS A 13 -5.06 7.83 14.39
CA LYS A 13 -5.84 8.99 14.80
C LYS A 13 -6.93 8.62 15.81
N GLY A 14 -6.94 9.31 16.95
CA GLY A 14 -7.85 9.01 18.06
C GLY A 14 -7.52 7.75 18.88
N LEU A 15 -6.38 7.10 18.64
CA LEU A 15 -5.89 5.95 19.42
C LEU A 15 -4.71 6.37 20.33
N PRO A 16 -4.35 5.58 21.38
CA PRO A 16 -3.25 5.92 22.29
C PRO A 16 -1.87 6.11 21.63
N THR A 17 -1.70 5.60 20.42
CA THR A 17 -0.46 5.67 19.62
C THR A 17 -0.53 6.69 18.48
N GLU A 18 -1.44 7.67 18.58
CA GLU A 18 -1.58 8.78 17.64
C GLU A 18 -0.25 9.54 17.41
N GLY A 19 -0.12 10.16 16.23
CA GLY A 19 1.07 10.92 15.83
C GLY A 19 2.10 10.11 15.05
N TYR A 20 1.77 8.87 14.66
CA TYR A 20 2.64 8.07 13.79
C TYR A 20 2.78 8.70 12.40
N TYR A 21 1.69 9.19 11.80
CA TYR A 21 1.70 9.86 10.52
C TYR A 21 2.27 11.29 10.61
N THR A 22 3.13 11.65 9.65
CA THR A 22 3.52 13.06 9.41
C THR A 22 3.60 13.33 7.90
N PRO A 23 3.39 14.59 7.46
CA PRO A 23 3.59 14.96 6.06
C PRO A 23 5.00 14.66 5.54
N GLU A 24 6.03 14.70 6.40
CA GLU A 24 7.40 14.33 6.05
C GLU A 24 7.54 12.83 5.77
N LYS A 25 6.89 11.98 6.57
CA LYS A 25 6.87 10.53 6.32
C LYS A 25 6.09 10.20 5.04
N GLU A 26 5.03 10.95 4.73
CA GLU A 26 4.31 10.77 3.45
C GLU A 26 5.19 11.07 2.25
N LYS A 27 5.98 12.15 2.30
CA LYS A 27 6.98 12.43 1.25
C LYS A 27 7.97 11.28 1.07
N ILE A 28 8.41 10.67 2.18
CA ILE A 28 9.28 9.49 2.14
C ILE A 28 8.57 8.30 1.50
N ARG A 29 7.33 8.00 1.91
CA ARG A 29 6.53 6.90 1.35
C ARG A 29 6.37 7.06 -0.16
N VAL A 30 5.99 8.24 -0.63
CA VAL A 30 5.85 8.55 -2.06
C VAL A 30 7.18 8.38 -2.79
N ALA A 31 8.29 8.88 -2.24
CA ALA A 31 9.61 8.72 -2.84
C ALA A 31 10.06 7.25 -2.92
N VAL A 32 9.77 6.47 -1.88
CA VAL A 32 10.05 5.02 -1.86
C VAL A 32 9.19 4.30 -2.89
N ASN A 33 7.90 4.60 -2.98
CA ASN A 33 7.02 3.98 -3.97
C ASN A 33 7.42 4.33 -5.41
N GLU A 34 7.82 5.57 -5.67
CA GLU A 34 8.37 5.95 -6.97
C GLU A 34 9.62 5.14 -7.31
N TRP A 35 10.56 5.00 -6.37
CA TRP A 35 11.74 4.17 -6.56
C TRP A 35 11.39 2.68 -6.77
N ILE A 36 10.40 2.14 -6.04
CA ILE A 36 9.94 0.74 -6.24
C ILE A 36 9.42 0.55 -7.66
N ARG A 37 8.64 1.50 -8.17
CA ARG A 37 8.03 1.44 -9.51
C ARG A 37 9.06 1.60 -10.63
N THR A 38 10.02 2.52 -10.49
CA THR A 38 10.85 2.96 -11.62
C THR A 38 12.35 2.67 -11.47
N GLY A 39 12.81 2.33 -10.26
CA GLY A 39 14.23 2.15 -9.94
C GLY A 39 14.87 0.89 -10.51
N GLY A 40 14.08 -0.02 -11.11
CA GLY A 40 14.59 -1.25 -11.75
C GLY A 40 15.15 -2.30 -10.78
N GLY A 41 14.84 -2.20 -9.48
CA GLY A 41 15.29 -3.14 -8.46
C GLY A 41 14.55 -4.50 -8.47
N PHE A 42 13.48 -4.62 -9.27
CA PHE A 42 12.62 -5.81 -9.30
C PHE A 42 12.21 -6.15 -10.74
N ASP A 43 12.08 -7.44 -11.03
CA ASP A 43 11.58 -7.95 -12.32
C ASP A 43 10.08 -7.70 -12.54
N GLY A 44 9.37 -7.31 -11.49
CA GLY A 44 7.94 -6.99 -11.49
C GLY A 44 7.54 -6.31 -10.18
N VAL A 45 6.48 -5.51 -10.22
CA VAL A 45 5.99 -4.72 -9.09
C VAL A 45 4.49 -4.92 -8.92
N VAL A 46 4.05 -5.19 -7.69
CA VAL A 46 2.62 -5.15 -7.33
C VAL A 46 2.32 -3.81 -6.67
N ASP A 47 1.40 -3.04 -7.23
CA ASP A 47 1.12 -1.68 -6.78
C ASP A 47 0.03 -1.64 -5.69
N PHE A 48 0.37 -2.08 -4.48
CA PHE A 48 -0.55 -2.05 -3.34
C PHE A 48 -0.97 -0.65 -2.93
N ASP A 49 -0.13 0.36 -3.14
CA ASP A 49 -0.49 1.76 -2.98
C ASP A 49 -1.74 2.10 -3.81
N GLN A 50 -1.73 1.78 -5.11
CA GLN A 50 -2.87 1.98 -5.99
C GLN A 50 -4.09 1.13 -5.61
N VAL A 51 -3.89 -0.13 -5.22
CA VAL A 51 -4.98 -1.06 -4.87
C VAL A 51 -5.73 -0.59 -3.61
N MET A 52 -4.98 -0.05 -2.65
CA MET A 52 -5.49 0.25 -1.31
C MET A 52 -5.93 1.71 -1.14
N GLU A 53 -5.55 2.61 -2.05
CA GLU A 53 -5.87 4.03 -1.95
C GLU A 53 -7.35 4.34 -2.18
N ASP A 54 -7.89 5.23 -1.34
CA ASP A 54 -9.19 5.85 -1.57
C ASP A 54 -9.09 6.87 -2.71
N PRO A 55 -9.73 6.63 -3.88
CA PRO A 55 -9.69 7.57 -5.00
C PRO A 55 -10.36 8.92 -4.69
N ALA A 56 -11.23 9.00 -3.68
CA ALA A 56 -11.84 10.24 -3.22
C ALA A 56 -10.98 10.97 -2.18
N LYS A 57 -9.99 10.29 -1.60
CA LYS A 57 -9.18 10.81 -0.49
C LYS A 57 -7.71 10.31 -0.58
N PRO A 58 -6.89 10.89 -1.47
CA PRO A 58 -5.52 10.44 -1.68
C PRO A 58 -4.69 10.41 -0.39
N GLY A 59 -3.85 9.38 -0.26
CA GLY A 59 -3.06 9.11 0.94
C GLY A 59 -3.77 8.33 2.05
N TYR A 60 -5.06 8.03 1.91
CA TYR A 60 -5.82 7.19 2.85
C TYR A 60 -6.08 5.82 2.28
N LEU A 61 -6.15 4.82 3.17
CA LEU A 61 -6.75 3.54 2.84
C LEU A 61 -8.22 3.74 2.51
N ARG A 62 -8.75 2.94 1.59
CA ARG A 62 -10.20 2.85 1.40
C ARG A 62 -10.86 2.36 2.70
N ASP A 63 -11.95 3.01 3.10
CA ASP A 63 -12.69 2.66 4.31
C ASP A 63 -13.16 1.19 4.32
N ASP A 64 -13.45 0.60 3.15
CA ASP A 64 -13.84 -0.81 3.02
C ASP A 64 -12.68 -1.79 3.26
N TYR A 65 -11.44 -1.31 3.20
CA TYR A 65 -10.22 -2.11 3.37
C TYR A 65 -9.46 -1.82 4.65
N ASP A 66 -9.79 -0.77 5.40
CA ASP A 66 -9.15 -0.45 6.69
C ASP A 66 -9.74 -1.28 7.85
N CYS A 67 -8.90 -1.72 8.78
CA CYS A 67 -9.35 -2.34 10.04
C CYS A 67 -9.81 -1.30 11.08
N GLY A 68 -9.61 -0.02 10.79
CA GLY A 68 -10.02 1.13 11.60
C GLY A 68 -8.85 1.86 12.25
N ASP A 69 -7.62 1.57 11.85
CA ASP A 69 -6.41 2.20 12.41
C ASP A 69 -5.64 3.06 11.39
N ASN A 70 -6.18 3.17 10.17
CA ASN A 70 -5.60 3.87 9.02
C ASN A 70 -4.18 3.39 8.63
N LEU A 71 -3.82 2.14 8.95
CA LEU A 71 -2.53 1.54 8.61
C LEU A 71 -2.66 0.09 8.13
N HIS A 72 -3.42 -0.74 8.84
CA HIS A 72 -3.51 -2.16 8.56
C HIS A 72 -4.77 -2.49 7.75
N PRO A 73 -4.64 -3.29 6.68
CA PRO A 73 -5.79 -3.83 5.99
C PRO A 73 -6.65 -4.72 6.90
N ASN A 74 -7.95 -4.71 6.68
CA ASN A 74 -8.87 -5.75 7.15
C ASN A 74 -8.86 -6.97 6.19
N ASP A 75 -9.71 -7.96 6.44
CA ASP A 75 -9.81 -9.16 5.59
C ASP A 75 -10.12 -8.85 4.11
N ALA A 76 -11.01 -7.89 3.84
CA ALA A 76 -11.33 -7.47 2.48
C ALA A 76 -10.15 -6.77 1.80
N GLY A 77 -9.41 -5.94 2.55
CA GLY A 77 -8.19 -5.31 2.08
C GLY A 77 -7.08 -6.32 1.76
N TYR A 78 -6.82 -7.28 2.66
CA TYR A 78 -5.86 -8.34 2.39
C TYR A 78 -6.27 -9.23 1.21
N LYS A 79 -7.56 -9.49 1.05
CA LYS A 79 -8.07 -10.19 -0.13
C LYS A 79 -7.81 -9.38 -1.41
N ALA A 80 -8.08 -8.07 -1.41
CA ALA A 80 -7.82 -7.22 -2.57
C ALA A 80 -6.33 -7.18 -2.93
N MET A 81 -5.44 -7.11 -1.93
CA MET A 81 -4.00 -7.22 -2.13
C MET A 81 -3.62 -8.58 -2.74
N ALA A 82 -4.17 -9.68 -2.24
CA ALA A 82 -3.89 -11.01 -2.79
C ALA A 82 -4.37 -11.15 -4.25
N ASP A 83 -5.57 -10.64 -4.56
CA ASP A 83 -6.15 -10.67 -5.91
C ASP A 83 -5.35 -9.80 -6.91
N ALA A 84 -4.58 -8.81 -6.43
CA ALA A 84 -3.73 -7.95 -7.26
C ALA A 84 -2.39 -8.59 -7.64
N VAL A 85 -2.02 -9.73 -7.05
CA VAL A 85 -0.76 -10.41 -7.36
C VAL A 85 -0.91 -11.24 -8.64
N ASP A 86 -0.19 -10.84 -9.69
CA ASP A 86 -0.05 -11.66 -10.89
C ASP A 86 0.84 -12.88 -10.59
N LEU A 87 0.25 -14.08 -10.67
CA LEU A 87 0.93 -15.33 -10.37
C LEU A 87 1.98 -15.71 -11.41
N ASP A 88 1.83 -15.31 -12.67
CA ASP A 88 2.84 -15.57 -13.69
C ASP A 88 4.08 -14.72 -13.45
N VAL A 89 3.90 -13.47 -13.00
CA VAL A 89 4.99 -12.60 -12.58
C VAL A 89 5.65 -13.10 -11.29
N LEU A 90 4.86 -13.63 -10.34
CA LEU A 90 5.38 -14.11 -9.05
C LEU A 90 6.13 -15.44 -9.16
N LEU A 91 5.55 -16.42 -9.87
CA LEU A 91 6.07 -17.79 -9.95
C LEU A 91 6.98 -18.00 -11.17
N GLY A 92 6.99 -17.05 -12.11
CA GLY A 92 7.53 -17.22 -13.45
C GLY A 92 6.56 -18.03 -14.32
N SER A 93 6.36 -17.61 -15.56
CA SER A 93 5.49 -18.34 -16.49
C SER A 93 5.96 -19.78 -16.66
N ALA A 94 5.02 -20.73 -16.59
CA ALA A 94 5.30 -22.12 -16.93
C ALA A 94 5.83 -22.19 -18.37
N LYS A 95 6.97 -22.87 -18.56
CA LYS A 95 7.54 -23.13 -19.89
C LYS A 95 6.66 -24.07 -20.72
#